data_AF-A0A8J3GSF6-F1
#
_entry.id   AF-A0A8J3GSF6-F1
#
_cell.length_a   1.000
_cell.length_b   1.000
_cell.length_c   1.000
_cell.angle_alpha   90.00
_cell.angle_beta   90.00
_cell.angle_gamma   90.00
#
_symmetry.space_group_name_H-M   'P 1'
#
loop_
_entity.id
_entity.type
_entity.pdbx_description
1 polymer ?
#
loop_
_entity_poly.entity_id
_entity_poly.type
_entity_poly.pdbx_seq_one_letter_code
_entity_poly.pdbx_strand_id
1 'polypeptide(L)'
;MPDLLCRSCGSSNVIPDAVVNDHDAVSWRPLGVTVRLAHPEQTDILGLVTATRDSVTVPLHARVCGDCGAADLYADDPAALWAAYRG
;
A
#
# COMPACT_ATOMS: atom_id res chain seq x y z
N MET A 1 -22.63 6.59 6.49
CA MET A 1 -21.33 6.24 5.89
C MET A 1 -21.02 7.36 4.92
N PRO A 2 -19.82 7.97 4.91
CA PRO A 2 -19.53 9.03 3.94
C PRO A 2 -19.77 8.50 2.53
N ASP A 3 -20.52 9.25 1.71
CA ASP A 3 -20.81 8.87 0.33
C ASP A 3 -19.50 8.62 -0.43
N LEU A 4 -19.27 7.36 -0.80
CA LEU A 4 -18.13 6.93 -1.60
C LEU A 4 -18.41 7.28 -3.06
N LEU A 5 -18.16 8.54 -3.42
CA LEU A 5 -18.21 8.98 -4.80
C LEU A 5 -16.85 8.75 -5.47
N CYS A 6 -16.88 8.31 -6.72
CA CYS A 6 -15.71 8.22 -7.57
C CYS A 6 -15.11 9.61 -7.77
N ARG A 7 -13.83 9.78 -7.42
CA ARG A 7 -13.12 11.07 -7.58
C ARG A 7 -12.93 11.49 -9.03
N SER A 8 -13.04 10.55 -9.96
CA SER A 8 -12.84 10.80 -11.40
C SER A 8 -14.14 11.21 -12.11
N CYS A 9 -15.27 10.54 -11.84
CA CYS A 9 -16.53 10.78 -12.57
C CYS A 9 -17.74 11.14 -11.70
N GLY A 10 -17.60 11.17 -10.37
CA GLY A 10 -18.68 11.49 -9.43
C GLY A 10 -19.72 10.38 -9.23
N SER A 11 -19.58 9.22 -9.87
CA SER A 11 -20.48 8.08 -9.68
C SER A 11 -20.45 7.56 -8.23
N SER A 12 -21.60 7.14 -7.71
CA SER A 12 -21.71 6.41 -6.44
C SER A 12 -21.49 4.89 -6.58
N ASN A 13 -21.32 4.38 -7.81
CA ASN A 13 -21.05 2.98 -8.08
C ASN A 13 -19.56 2.67 -7.81
N VAL A 14 -19.20 2.57 -6.54
CA VAL A 14 -17.83 2.35 -6.08
C VAL A 14 -17.77 1.08 -5.25
N ILE A 15 -16.85 0.19 -5.63
CA ILE A 15 -16.45 -0.99 -4.85
C ILE A 15 -15.39 -0.51 -3.84
N PRO A 16 -15.67 -0.52 -2.52
CA PRO A 16 -14.68 -0.19 -1.51
C PRO A 16 -13.80 -1.42 -1.17
N ASP A 17 -12.64 -1.17 -0.55
CA ASP A 17 -11.79 -2.18 0.09
C ASP A 17 -11.46 -3.39 -0.80
N ALA A 18 -11.26 -3.16 -2.10
CA ALA A 18 -10.86 -4.21 -3.02
C ALA A 18 -9.39 -4.59 -2.77
N VAL A 19 -9.14 -5.89 -2.58
CA VAL A 19 -7.78 -6.42 -2.38
C VAL A 19 -6.98 -6.30 -3.67
N VAL A 20 -5.85 -5.61 -3.60
CA VAL A 20 -4.87 -5.56 -4.68
C VAL A 20 -3.93 -6.74 -4.52
N ASN A 21 -3.74 -7.52 -5.57
CA ASN A 21 -2.84 -8.67 -5.52
C ASN A 21 -1.68 -8.49 -6.49
N ASP A 22 -0.48 -8.83 -6.05
CA ASP A 22 0.67 -9.12 -6.90
C ASP A 22 0.53 -10.53 -7.46
N HIS A 23 0.85 -10.69 -8.75
CA HIS A 23 0.82 -11.97 -9.44
C HIS A 23 2.21 -12.29 -9.98
N ASP A 24 2.95 -13.15 -9.27
CA ASP A 24 4.31 -13.56 -9.63
C ASP A 24 4.34 -14.83 -10.52
N ALA A 25 3.39 -14.94 -11.44
CA ALA A 25 3.15 -16.10 -12.34
C ALA A 25 2.81 -17.43 -11.65
N VAL A 26 3.02 -17.56 -10.33
CA VAL A 26 2.81 -18.79 -9.56
C VAL A 26 1.85 -18.59 -8.38
N SER A 27 1.75 -17.37 -7.85
CA SER A 27 0.87 -17.05 -6.73
C SER A 27 0.17 -15.71 -6.88
N TRP A 28 -0.98 -15.59 -6.23
CA TRP A 28 -1.64 -14.31 -5.98
C TRP A 28 -1.40 -13.96 -4.51
N ARG A 29 -0.69 -12.86 -4.27
CA ARG A 29 -0.40 -12.39 -2.90
C ARG A 29 -0.93 -10.97 -2.73
N PRO A 30 -1.53 -10.62 -1.58
CA PRO A 30 -1.91 -9.24 -1.32
C PRO A 30 -0.70 -8.30 -1.47
N LEU A 31 -0.91 -7.20 -2.18
CA LEU A 31 0.10 -6.17 -2.39
C LEU A 31 0.20 -5.31 -1.14
N GLY A 32 1.43 -4.91 -0.80
CA GLY A 32 1.71 -3.96 0.25
C GLY A 32 2.54 -2.79 -0.27
N VAL A 33 2.52 -1.68 0.46
CA VAL A 33 3.44 -0.56 0.24
C VAL A 33 4.49 -0.56 1.35
N THR A 34 5.75 -0.39 0.97
CA THR A 34 6.90 -0.43 1.87
C THR A 34 7.62 0.91 1.89
N VAL A 35 7.82 1.48 3.08
CA VAL A 35 8.64 2.66 3.33
C VAL A 35 9.90 2.24 4.09
N ARG A 36 11.07 2.63 3.59
CA ARG A 36 12.36 2.43 4.29
C ARG A 36 12.54 3.50 5.35
N LEU A 37 13.05 3.12 6.52
CA LEU A 37 13.38 4.06 7.59
C LEU A 37 14.52 4.98 7.16
N ALA A 38 14.44 6.26 7.53
CA ALA A 38 15.38 7.31 7.10
C ALA A 38 16.83 7.12 7.59
N HIS A 39 17.08 6.21 8.55
CA HIS A 39 18.38 5.95 9.14
C HIS A 39 18.69 4.45 9.24
N PRO A 40 19.05 3.77 8.14
CA PRO A 40 19.61 2.42 8.21
C PRO A 40 21.07 2.52 8.64
N GLU A 41 21.34 2.93 9.88
CA GLU A 41 22.68 2.82 10.45
C GLU A 41 22.89 1.40 10.96
N GLN A 42 23.06 0.47 10.02
CA GLN A 42 23.68 -0.82 10.26
C GLN A 42 24.25 -1.41 8.96
N THR A 43 25.47 -0.97 8.64
CA THR A 43 26.38 -1.75 7.80
C THR A 43 26.78 -2.98 8.62
N ASP A 44 26.05 -4.08 8.48
CA ASP A 44 26.47 -5.34 9.09
C ASP A 44 27.76 -5.80 8.40
N ILE A 45 28.75 -6.21 9.18
CA ILE A 45 30.17 -6.44 8.79
C ILE A 45 30.33 -7.57 7.73
N LEU A 46 29.23 -8.18 7.31
CA LEU A 46 29.15 -9.31 6.38
C LEU A 46 28.27 -9.07 5.13
N GLY A 47 27.77 -7.85 4.88
CA GLY A 47 27.09 -7.52 3.62
C GLY A 47 25.74 -8.21 3.38
N LEU A 48 25.16 -8.87 4.40
CA LEU A 48 23.80 -9.39 4.35
C LEU A 48 22.85 -8.38 5.00
N VAL A 49 22.16 -7.57 4.19
CA VAL A 49 21.06 -6.74 4.65
C VAL A 49 19.89 -7.65 5.01
N THR A 50 19.61 -7.83 6.31
CA THR A 50 18.37 -8.47 6.75
C THR A 50 17.23 -7.47 6.57
N ALA A 51 16.57 -7.52 5.41
CA ALA A 51 15.57 -6.55 4.93
C ALA A 51 14.28 -6.42 5.78
N THR A 52 14.24 -6.96 7.00
CA THR A 52 13.03 -7.00 7.83
C THR A 52 13.01 -6.01 8.99
N ARG A 53 14.15 -5.40 9.38
CA ARG A 53 14.18 -4.44 10.49
C ARG A 53 14.12 -2.96 10.08
N ASP A 54 14.36 -2.66 8.80
CA ASP A 54 14.58 -1.28 8.34
C ASP A 54 13.44 -0.70 7.50
N SER A 55 12.26 -1.32 7.56
CA SER A 55 11.12 -0.86 6.76
C SER A 55 9.78 -1.17 7.41
N VAL A 56 8.83 -0.26 7.19
CA VAL A 56 7.41 -0.48 7.50
C VAL A 56 6.71 -0.86 6.21
N THR A 57 6.02 -2.01 6.23
CA THR A 57 5.16 -2.48 5.14
C THR A 57 3.73 -2.58 5.65
N VAL A 58 2.79 -2.03 4.91
CA VAL A 58 1.36 -2.11 5.24
C VAL A 58 0.55 -2.60 4.03
N PRO A 59 -0.58 -3.31 4.24
CA PRO A 59 -1.45 -3.74 3.15
C PRO A 59 -1.99 -2.57 2.32
N LEU A 60 -2.20 -2.83 1.03
CA LEU A 60 -2.78 -1.89 0.08
C LEU A 60 -4.15 -2.37 -0.41
N HIS A 61 -5.12 -1.46 -0.42
CA HIS A 61 -6.47 -1.69 -0.97
C HIS A 61 -6.76 -0.69 -2.07
N ALA A 62 -7.80 -0.99 -2.85
CA ALA A 62 -8.31 -0.13 -3.90
C ALA A 62 -9.79 0.20 -3.70
N ARG A 63 -10.17 1.42 -4.10
CA ARG A 63 -11.55 1.76 -4.43
C ARG A 63 -11.69 1.74 -5.94
N VAL A 64 -12.60 0.93 -6.47
CA VAL A 64 -12.78 0.76 -7.91
C VAL A 64 -14.15 1.26 -8.34
N CYS A 65 -14.20 2.22 -9.26
CA CYS A 65 -15.45 2.69 -9.83
C CYS A 65 -15.98 1.69 -10.88
N GLY A 66 -17.21 1.22 -10.69
CA GLY A 66 -17.87 0.32 -11.62
C GLY A 66 -18.25 0.96 -12.97
N ASP A 67 -18.35 2.30 -13.02
CA ASP A 67 -18.80 3.00 -14.23
C ASP A 67 -17.64 3.43 -15.14
N CYS A 68 -16.60 4.07 -14.56
CA CYS A 68 -15.47 4.59 -15.34
C CYS A 68 -14.18 3.78 -15.19
N GLY A 69 -14.15 2.77 -14.30
CA GLY A 69 -12.98 1.92 -14.08
C GLY A 69 -11.83 2.58 -13.30
N ALA A 70 -11.98 3.83 -12.84
CA ALA A 70 -10.97 4.48 -12.01
C ALA A 70 -10.71 3.68 -10.72
N ALA A 71 -9.43 3.52 -10.37
CA ALA A 71 -9.00 2.80 -9.18
C ALA A 71 -8.10 3.69 -8.31
N ASP A 72 -8.55 3.99 -7.09
CA ASP A 72 -7.79 4.76 -6.10
C ASP A 72 -7.18 3.81 -5.07
N LEU A 73 -5.86 3.83 -4.91
CA LEU A 73 -5.14 2.99 -3.94
C LEU A 73 -5.00 3.71 -2.59
N TYR A 74 -5.11 2.96 -1.49
CA TYR A 74 -4.84 3.46 -0.14
C TYR A 74 -4.26 2.37 0.75
N ALA A 75 -3.45 2.80 1.70
CA ALA A 75 -2.84 1.95 2.72
C ALA A 75 -3.76 1.82 3.93
N ASP A 76 -3.75 0.66 4.59
CA ASP A 76 -4.51 0.43 5.83
C ASP A 76 -4.02 1.28 7.01
N ASP A 77 -2.70 1.51 7.09
CA ASP A 77 -2.09 2.34 8.13
C ASP A 77 -1.13 3.37 7.51
N PRO A 78 -1.66 4.46 6.92
CA PRO A 78 -0.83 5.52 6.37
C PRO A 78 -0.07 6.29 7.45
N ALA A 79 -0.50 6.24 8.71
CA ALA A 79 0.19 6.91 9.82
C ALA A 79 1.51 6.21 10.15
N ALA A 80 1.53 4.88 10.18
CA ALA A 80 2.77 4.10 10.34
C ALA A 80 3.75 4.36 9.19
N LEU A 81 3.27 4.42 7.95
CA LEU A 81 4.12 4.77 6.80
C LEU A 81 4.70 6.17 6.94
N TRP A 82 3.89 7.15 7.36
CA TRP A 82 4.34 8.52 7.50
C TRP A 82 5.34 8.70 8.65
N ALA A 83 5.11 8.03 9.78
CA ALA A 83 6.06 7.99 10.89
C ALA A 83 7.41 7.40 10.42
N ALA A 84 7.38 6.27 9.71
CA ALA A 84 8.57 5.64 9.14
C ALA A 84 9.33 6.55 8.17
N TYR A 85 8.61 7.33 7.35
CA TYR A 85 9.20 8.28 6.42
C TYR A 85 9.88 9.47 7.13
N ARG A 86 9.31 9.95 8.25
CA ARG A 86 9.81 11.15 8.93
C ARG A 86 10.97 10.91 9.90
N GLY A 87 11.22 9.67 10.31
CA GLY A 87 12.27 9.32 11.28
C GLY A 87 11.82 9.56 12.71
#